data_AF-A0A662JJC0-F1
#
_entry.id   AF-A0A662JJC0-F1
#
_cell.length_a   1.000
_cell.length_b   1.000
_cell.length_c   1.000
_cell.angle_alpha   90.00
_cell.angle_beta   90.00
_cell.angle_gamma   90.00
#
_symmetry.space_group_name_H-M   'P 1'
#
loop_
_entity.id
_entity.type
_entity.pdbx_description
1 polymer ?
#
loop_
_entity_poly.entity_id
_entity_poly.type
_entity_poly.pdbx_seq_one_letter_code
_entity_poly.pdbx_strand_id
1 'polypeptide(L)'
;MNISTALWSDVNLISSLEVFIYTQLYSNWRLRSGLEEPKSVRELLVEIKNISEKIVDLAFSSFLFNLEDVAHEVLRLEEHIDDLLYQLYVRLLMASETADDAEKLAPILVIASAMDSIVDAAGDLAAIFLKGFKLHPVVYESLKEVEEIVVPVRIKQGSKLAGKKISDISEELGVVATPLIVCRGKRRLINPPEDFV
;
A
#
# COMPACT_ATOMS: atom_id res chain seq x y z
N MET A 1 23.25 -48.64 -20.34
CA MET A 1 24.28 -47.60 -20.25
C MET A 1 23.63 -46.29 -20.67
N ASN A 2 23.77 -45.28 -19.81
CA ASN A 2 23.29 -43.89 -19.87
C ASN A 2 21.79 -43.56 -19.79
N ILE A 3 21.46 -43.13 -18.58
CA ILE A 3 20.32 -42.38 -18.06
C ILE A 3 20.61 -40.89 -18.36
N SER A 4 19.92 -40.24 -19.31
CA SER A 4 19.96 -38.77 -19.45
C SER A 4 18.88 -38.14 -20.37
N THR A 5 17.78 -38.84 -20.70
CA THR A 5 16.80 -38.30 -21.67
C THR A 5 15.33 -38.53 -21.30
N ALA A 6 15.03 -38.75 -20.02
CA ALA A 6 13.66 -39.05 -19.55
C ALA A 6 13.17 -38.09 -18.45
N LEU A 7 13.20 -36.78 -18.68
CA LEU A 7 12.72 -35.78 -17.70
C LEU A 7 12.17 -34.49 -18.34
N TRP A 8 11.57 -34.56 -19.53
CA TRP A 8 10.97 -33.40 -20.22
C TRP A 8 9.67 -33.71 -20.99
N SER A 9 8.86 -34.67 -20.52
CA SER A 9 7.52 -34.90 -21.10
C SER A 9 6.35 -34.45 -20.23
N ASP A 10 6.58 -33.98 -18.99
CA ASP A 10 5.53 -33.62 -18.03
C ASP A 10 5.63 -32.17 -17.52
N VAL A 11 5.79 -31.19 -18.43
CA VAL A 11 5.73 -29.74 -18.09
C VAL A 11 4.73 -28.99 -18.98
N ASN A 12 3.62 -29.63 -19.36
CA ASN A 12 2.59 -29.00 -20.21
C ASN A 12 1.19 -28.98 -19.58
N LEU A 13 1.09 -29.00 -18.25
CA LEU A 13 -0.20 -28.89 -17.54
C LEU A 13 -0.25 -27.82 -16.43
N ILE A 14 0.75 -26.93 -16.33
CA ILE A 14 0.75 -25.79 -15.39
C ILE A 14 1.22 -24.50 -16.10
N SER A 15 0.65 -24.17 -17.27
CA SER A 15 0.96 -22.90 -17.96
C SER A 15 -0.26 -22.18 -18.54
N SER A 16 -1.47 -22.69 -18.29
CA SER A 16 -2.70 -22.15 -18.89
C SER A 16 -3.64 -21.44 -17.91
N LEU A 17 -3.25 -21.27 -16.63
CA LEU A 17 -4.09 -20.62 -15.61
C LEU A 17 -3.54 -19.27 -15.10
N GLU A 18 -2.26 -18.95 -15.30
CA GLU A 18 -1.70 -17.66 -14.85
C GLU A 18 -1.97 -16.50 -15.83
N VAL A 19 -2.24 -16.78 -17.11
CA VAL A 19 -2.45 -15.73 -18.12
C VAL A 19 -3.88 -15.17 -18.12
N PHE A 20 -4.85 -15.84 -17.49
CA PHE A 20 -6.27 -15.47 -17.61
C PHE A 20 -6.80 -14.52 -16.52
N ILE A 21 -6.11 -14.41 -15.37
CA ILE A 21 -6.50 -13.48 -14.30
C ILE A 21 -6.05 -12.05 -14.62
N TYR A 22 -4.84 -11.90 -15.17
CA TYR A 22 -4.29 -10.59 -15.54
C TYR A 22 -5.09 -9.89 -16.66
N THR A 23 -5.66 -10.61 -17.63
CA THR A 23 -6.38 -9.95 -18.74
C THR A 23 -7.78 -9.45 -18.37
N GLN A 24 -8.45 -10.08 -17.40
CA GLN A 24 -9.79 -9.63 -16.98
C GLN A 24 -9.73 -8.36 -16.12
N LEU A 25 -8.74 -8.22 -15.25
CA LEU A 25 -8.56 -6.99 -14.47
C LEU A 25 -8.29 -5.77 -15.36
N TYR A 26 -7.51 -5.89 -16.44
CA TYR A 26 -7.22 -4.78 -17.35
C TYR A 26 -8.36 -4.38 -18.31
N SER A 27 -9.41 -5.20 -18.46
CA SER A 27 -10.44 -4.96 -19.47
C SER A 27 -11.55 -3.98 -19.06
N ASN A 28 -11.59 -3.55 -17.79
CA ASN A 28 -12.70 -2.76 -17.23
C ASN A 28 -12.41 -1.24 -17.05
N TRP A 29 -11.21 -0.77 -17.37
CA TRP A 29 -10.75 0.59 -17.00
C TRP A 29 -11.23 1.73 -17.90
N ARG A 30 -11.86 1.44 -19.06
CA ARG A 30 -12.21 2.47 -20.06
C ARG A 30 -13.39 3.36 -19.68
N LEU A 31 -14.08 3.12 -18.55
CA LEU A 31 -15.39 3.73 -18.26
C LEU A 31 -15.52 4.50 -16.93
N ARG A 32 -14.44 4.77 -16.18
CA ARG A 32 -14.55 5.56 -14.92
C ARG A 32 -14.15 7.04 -15.01
N SER A 33 -13.53 7.49 -16.10
CA SER A 33 -12.94 8.84 -16.21
C SER A 33 -13.93 9.97 -16.56
N GLY A 34 -15.19 9.88 -16.12
CA GLY A 34 -16.25 10.77 -16.61
C GLY A 34 -16.69 11.92 -15.70
N LEU A 35 -16.26 11.99 -14.43
CA LEU A 35 -16.95 12.84 -13.43
C LEU A 35 -16.07 13.64 -12.46
N GLU A 36 -14.74 13.55 -12.51
CA GLU A 36 -13.87 14.35 -11.64
C GLU A 36 -12.99 15.31 -12.46
N GLU A 37 -12.73 16.51 -11.92
CA GLU A 37 -11.74 17.41 -12.51
C GLU A 37 -10.39 16.70 -12.59
N PRO A 38 -9.68 16.80 -13.73
CA PRO A 38 -8.44 16.08 -13.91
C PRO A 38 -7.36 16.60 -12.94
N LYS A 39 -6.97 15.76 -11.99
CA LYS A 39 -5.81 16.02 -11.09
C LYS A 39 -4.54 16.34 -11.89
N SER A 40 -3.74 17.27 -11.39
CA SER A 40 -2.41 17.58 -11.92
C SER A 40 -1.39 16.48 -11.59
N VAL A 41 -0.27 16.46 -12.32
CA VAL A 41 0.88 15.56 -12.05
C VAL A 41 1.33 15.68 -10.59
N ARG A 42 1.41 16.91 -10.06
CA ARG A 42 1.79 17.17 -8.67
C ARG A 42 0.82 16.53 -7.69
N GLU A 43 -0.49 16.70 -7.90
CA GLU A 43 -1.50 16.15 -6.99
C GLU A 43 -1.48 14.62 -6.99
N LEU A 44 -1.34 13.99 -8.15
CA LEU A 44 -1.22 12.53 -8.26
C LEU A 44 0.01 12.02 -7.53
N LEU A 45 1.17 12.66 -7.72
CA LEU A 45 2.41 12.26 -7.02
C LEU A 45 2.28 12.39 -5.50
N VAL A 46 1.66 13.49 -5.02
CA VAL A 46 1.43 13.69 -3.58
C VAL A 46 0.49 12.60 -3.04
N GLU A 47 -0.55 12.25 -3.79
CA GLU A 47 -1.50 11.23 -3.39
C GLU A 47 -0.86 9.84 -3.37
N ILE A 48 -0.13 9.45 -4.42
CA ILE A 48 0.64 8.19 -4.48
C ILE A 48 1.62 8.11 -3.31
N LYS A 49 2.40 9.17 -3.06
CA LYS A 49 3.30 9.25 -1.89
C LYS A 49 2.54 8.98 -0.60
N ASN A 50 1.48 9.75 -0.34
CA ASN A 50 0.75 9.68 0.93
C ASN A 50 0.09 8.32 1.15
N ILE A 51 -0.39 7.65 0.08
CA ILE A 51 -0.95 6.30 0.19
C ILE A 51 0.17 5.27 0.37
N SER A 52 1.29 5.40 -0.36
CA SER A 52 2.42 4.47 -0.26
C SER A 52 3.00 4.39 1.16
N GLU A 53 3.15 5.53 1.83
CA GLU A 53 3.60 5.59 3.23
C GLU A 53 2.62 4.84 4.15
N LYS A 54 1.32 5.09 3.98
CA LYS A 54 0.28 4.43 4.78
C LYS A 54 0.22 2.93 4.56
N ILE A 55 0.39 2.46 3.32
CA ILE A 55 0.34 1.04 2.98
C ILE A 55 1.43 0.28 3.74
N VAL A 56 2.65 0.82 3.82
CA VAL A 56 3.76 0.20 4.56
C VAL A 56 3.40 0.06 6.04
N ASP A 57 2.92 1.14 6.65
CA ASP A 57 2.53 1.15 8.05
C ASP A 57 1.39 0.16 8.36
N LEU A 58 0.38 0.10 7.48
CA LEU A 58 -0.75 -0.81 7.62
C LEU A 58 -0.34 -2.27 7.39
N ALA A 59 0.53 -2.56 6.43
CA ALA A 59 1.04 -3.90 6.18
C ALA A 59 1.77 -4.45 7.40
N PHE A 60 2.70 -3.68 7.97
CA PHE A 60 3.37 -4.06 9.22
C PHE A 60 2.39 -4.17 10.39
N SER A 61 1.46 -3.22 10.54
CA SER A 61 0.43 -3.27 11.58
C SER A 61 -0.41 -4.54 11.50
N SER A 62 -0.80 -4.95 10.29
CA SER A 62 -1.60 -6.16 10.06
C SER A 62 -0.87 -7.41 10.55
N PHE A 63 0.42 -7.50 10.25
CA PHE A 63 1.26 -8.63 10.63
C PHE A 63 1.57 -8.64 12.13
N LEU A 64 1.93 -7.48 12.69
CA LEU A 64 2.33 -7.34 14.09
C LEU A 64 1.16 -7.62 15.05
N PHE A 65 -0.04 -7.20 14.68
CA PHE A 65 -1.21 -7.27 15.56
C PHE A 65 -2.26 -8.28 15.10
N ASN A 66 -1.98 -9.05 14.04
CA ASN A 66 -2.84 -10.08 13.47
C ASN A 66 -4.22 -9.52 13.06
N LEU A 67 -4.20 -8.53 12.17
CA LEU A 67 -5.37 -7.76 11.74
C LEU A 67 -5.71 -8.01 10.26
N GLU A 68 -6.52 -9.04 9.99
CA GLU A 68 -6.94 -9.41 8.62
C GLU A 68 -7.68 -8.29 7.89
N ASP A 69 -8.53 -7.53 8.60
CA ASP A 69 -9.24 -6.40 8.04
C ASP A 69 -8.30 -5.28 7.56
N VAL A 70 -7.17 -5.09 8.23
CA VAL A 70 -6.14 -4.13 7.83
C VAL A 70 -5.35 -4.63 6.62
N ALA A 71 -5.03 -5.92 6.56
CA ALA A 71 -4.34 -6.49 5.41
C ALA A 71 -5.19 -6.43 4.14
N HIS A 72 -6.51 -6.64 4.24
CA HIS A 72 -7.41 -6.43 3.11
C HIS A 72 -7.46 -4.97 2.65
N GLU A 73 -7.38 -4.01 3.58
CA GLU A 73 -7.31 -2.60 3.23
C GLU A 73 -6.00 -2.24 2.51
N VAL A 74 -4.88 -2.87 2.86
CA VAL A 74 -3.61 -2.71 2.13
C VAL A 74 -3.78 -3.08 0.66
N LEU A 75 -4.34 -4.26 0.36
CA LEU A 75 -4.57 -4.71 -1.01
C LEU A 75 -5.55 -3.78 -1.77
N ARG A 76 -6.55 -3.24 -1.08
CA ARG A 76 -7.48 -2.26 -1.67
C ARG A 76 -6.78 -0.94 -2.03
N LEU A 77 -5.83 -0.50 -1.20
CA LEU A 77 -5.08 0.73 -1.44
C LEU A 77 -4.02 0.54 -2.53
N GLU A 78 -3.43 -0.65 -2.65
CA GLU A 78 -2.54 -1.05 -3.76
C GLU A 78 -3.28 -0.93 -5.10
N GLU A 79 -4.46 -1.55 -5.23
CA GLU A 79 -5.32 -1.40 -6.43
C GLU A 79 -5.67 0.07 -6.74
N HIS A 80 -5.80 0.91 -5.71
CA HIS A 80 -6.06 2.33 -5.90
C HIS A 80 -4.83 3.10 -6.40
N ILE A 81 -3.62 2.70 -6.00
CA ILE A 81 -2.39 3.29 -6.50
C ILE A 81 -2.17 2.97 -7.98
N ASP A 82 -2.50 1.76 -8.44
CA ASP A 82 -2.47 1.40 -9.87
C ASP A 82 -3.25 2.41 -10.73
N ASP A 83 -4.45 2.76 -10.26
CA ASP A 83 -5.32 3.75 -10.90
C ASP A 83 -4.67 5.14 -10.99
N LEU A 84 -3.96 5.55 -9.93
CA LEU A 84 -3.28 6.85 -9.85
C LEU A 84 -2.01 6.87 -10.70
N LEU A 85 -1.26 5.76 -10.73
CA LEU A 85 -0.06 5.60 -11.56
C LEU A 85 -0.40 5.63 -13.04
N TYR A 86 -1.44 4.90 -13.46
CA TYR A 86 -1.94 4.95 -14.84
C TYR A 86 -2.27 6.39 -15.25
N GLN A 87 -3.03 7.08 -14.40
CA GLN A 87 -3.39 8.47 -14.57
C GLN A 87 -2.19 9.42 -14.65
N LEU A 88 -1.16 9.18 -13.84
CA LEU A 88 0.09 9.93 -13.85
C LEU A 88 0.83 9.72 -15.17
N TYR A 89 0.97 8.46 -15.60
CA TYR A 89 1.69 8.10 -16.82
C TYR A 89 1.05 8.68 -18.08
N VAL A 90 -0.28 8.61 -18.20
CA VAL A 90 -1.00 9.23 -19.32
C VAL A 90 -0.72 10.73 -19.38
N ARG A 91 -0.74 11.43 -18.23
CA ARG A 91 -0.50 12.88 -18.18
C ARG A 91 0.95 13.24 -18.50
N LEU A 92 1.92 12.45 -18.03
CA LEU A 92 3.33 12.64 -18.36
C LEU A 92 3.58 12.42 -19.85
N LEU A 93 3.00 11.39 -20.45
CA LEU A 93 3.12 11.12 -21.88
C LEU A 93 2.47 12.23 -22.73
N MET A 94 1.34 12.76 -22.30
CA MET A 94 0.70 13.90 -22.98
C MET A 94 1.49 15.19 -22.87
N ALA A 95 2.28 15.37 -21.80
CA ALA A 95 3.13 16.55 -21.60
C ALA A 95 4.50 16.43 -22.29
N SER A 96 4.87 15.24 -22.76
CA SER A 96 6.18 14.94 -23.34
C SER A 96 6.16 15.03 -24.87
N GLU A 97 6.04 16.26 -25.41
CA GLU A 97 5.97 16.47 -26.87
C GLU A 97 7.34 16.34 -27.57
N THR A 98 8.42 16.65 -26.87
CA THR A 98 9.79 16.57 -27.40
C THR A 98 10.70 15.66 -26.56
N ALA A 99 11.88 15.33 -27.10
CA ALA A 99 12.90 14.59 -26.35
C ALA A 99 13.39 15.36 -25.11
N ASP A 100 13.49 16.69 -25.19
CA ASP A 100 13.88 17.54 -24.05
C ASP A 100 12.80 17.53 -22.95
N ASP A 101 11.51 17.51 -23.31
CA ASP A 101 10.41 17.34 -22.35
C ASP A 101 10.48 15.96 -21.68
N ALA A 102 10.74 14.91 -22.46
CA ALA A 102 10.89 13.56 -21.95
C ALA A 102 12.03 13.46 -20.92
N GLU A 103 13.19 14.07 -21.21
CA GLU A 103 14.33 14.13 -20.29
C GLU A 103 13.99 14.85 -18.99
N LYS A 104 13.22 15.95 -19.06
CA LYS A 104 12.77 16.69 -17.87
C LYS A 104 11.75 15.93 -17.03
N LEU A 105 10.91 15.11 -17.65
CA LEU A 105 9.84 14.35 -16.98
C LEU A 105 10.30 12.98 -16.49
N ALA A 106 11.39 12.43 -17.04
CA ALA A 106 11.93 11.12 -16.66
C ALA A 106 12.14 10.93 -15.15
N PRO A 107 12.66 11.90 -14.37
CA PRO A 107 12.80 11.75 -12.92
C PRO A 107 11.47 11.46 -12.19
N ILE A 108 10.36 12.01 -12.69
CA ILE A 108 9.03 11.79 -12.11
C ILE A 108 8.61 10.33 -12.29
N LEU A 109 8.84 9.76 -13.47
CA LEU A 109 8.56 8.35 -13.75
C LEU A 109 9.37 7.43 -12.84
N VAL A 110 10.67 7.74 -12.65
CA VAL A 110 11.54 6.96 -11.77
C VAL A 110 11.04 6.98 -10.33
N ILE A 111 10.64 8.15 -9.81
CA ILE A 111 10.10 8.27 -8.45
C ILE A 111 8.78 7.49 -8.32
N ALA A 112 7.88 7.63 -9.29
CA ALA A 112 6.60 6.93 -9.28
C ALA A 112 6.78 5.40 -9.29
N SER A 113 7.68 4.89 -10.14
CA SER A 113 8.02 3.46 -10.20
C SER A 113 8.68 2.95 -8.92
N ALA A 114 9.49 3.77 -8.25
CA ALA A 114 10.06 3.39 -6.96
C ALA A 114 8.99 3.30 -5.86
N MET A 115 8.01 4.21 -5.85
CA MET A 115 6.87 4.14 -4.93
C MET A 115 6.00 2.92 -5.20
N ASP A 116 5.74 2.62 -6.47
CA ASP A 116 5.03 1.41 -6.92
C ASP A 116 5.69 0.13 -6.37
N SER A 117 7.02 0.01 -6.53
CA SER A 117 7.77 -1.14 -5.99
C SER A 117 7.68 -1.28 -4.47
N ILE A 118 7.56 -0.16 -3.73
CA ILE A 118 7.36 -0.18 -2.27
C ILE A 118 5.94 -0.67 -1.93
N VAL A 119 4.95 -0.22 -2.69
CA VAL A 119 3.54 -0.57 -2.54
C VAL A 119 3.34 -2.06 -2.80
N ASP A 120 3.85 -2.58 -3.91
CA ASP A 120 3.83 -4.01 -4.26
C ASP A 120 4.43 -4.86 -3.14
N ALA A 121 5.60 -4.46 -2.61
CA ALA A 121 6.27 -5.20 -1.54
C ALA A 121 5.43 -5.23 -0.24
N ALA A 122 4.71 -4.16 0.05
CA ALA A 122 3.79 -4.10 1.19
C ALA A 122 2.49 -4.89 0.94
N GLY A 123 1.98 -4.88 -0.30
CA GLY A 123 0.89 -5.75 -0.76
C GLY A 123 1.25 -7.22 -0.61
N ASP A 124 2.45 -7.62 -1.03
CA ASP A 124 3.01 -8.96 -0.85
C ASP A 124 3.06 -9.36 0.63
N LEU A 125 3.52 -8.47 1.51
CA LEU A 125 3.55 -8.71 2.95
C LEU A 125 2.14 -8.97 3.51
N ALA A 126 1.16 -8.17 3.09
CA ALA A 126 -0.24 -8.34 3.47
C ALA A 126 -0.84 -9.66 2.91
N ALA A 127 -0.54 -10.00 1.66
CA ALA A 127 -1.00 -11.24 1.02
C ALA A 127 -0.40 -12.48 1.70
N ILE A 128 0.89 -12.44 2.08
CA ILE A 128 1.54 -13.51 2.85
C ILE A 128 0.88 -13.67 4.21
N PHE A 129 0.58 -12.57 4.91
CA PHE A 129 -0.14 -12.61 6.17
C PHE A 129 -1.53 -13.26 6.03
N LEU A 130 -2.31 -12.85 5.02
CA LEU A 130 -3.65 -13.41 4.75
C LEU A 130 -3.62 -14.91 4.39
N LYS A 131 -2.51 -15.40 3.85
CA LYS A 131 -2.28 -16.84 3.61
C LYS A 131 -1.95 -17.62 4.90
N GLY A 132 -1.93 -16.96 6.06
CA GLY A 132 -1.72 -17.58 7.38
C GLY A 132 -0.26 -17.76 7.78
N PHE A 133 0.68 -17.16 7.04
CA PHE A 133 2.09 -17.19 7.41
C PHE A 133 2.35 -16.32 8.64
N LYS A 134 3.34 -16.73 9.43
CA LYS A 134 3.78 -15.99 10.62
C LYS A 134 5.22 -15.52 10.45
N LEU A 135 5.53 -14.32 10.93
CA LEU A 135 6.90 -13.84 11.00
C LEU A 135 7.67 -14.70 12.01
N HIS A 136 8.93 -14.99 11.68
CA HIS A 136 9.83 -15.64 12.63
C HIS A 136 10.10 -14.67 13.81
N PRO A 137 10.22 -15.16 15.07
CA PRO A 137 10.47 -14.31 16.23
C PRO A 137 11.63 -13.32 16.06
N VAL A 138 12.68 -13.69 15.31
CA VAL A 138 13.80 -12.79 15.00
C VAL A 138 13.37 -11.49 14.31
N VAL A 139 12.38 -11.55 13.40
CA VAL A 139 11.89 -10.37 12.68
C VAL A 139 11.15 -9.46 13.64
N TYR A 140 10.35 -10.02 14.56
CA TYR A 140 9.66 -9.25 15.59
C TYR A 140 10.64 -8.50 16.51
N GLU A 141 11.77 -9.11 16.86
CA GLU A 141 12.79 -8.43 17.68
C GLU A 141 13.47 -7.30 16.90
N SER A 142 13.81 -7.52 15.63
CA SER A 142 14.39 -6.46 14.78
C SER A 142 13.46 -5.26 14.63
N LEU A 143 12.14 -5.48 14.57
CA LEU A 143 11.14 -4.40 14.49
C LEU A 143 10.99 -3.58 15.79
N LYS A 144 11.67 -3.95 16.88
CA LYS A 144 11.71 -3.12 18.10
C LYS A 144 12.87 -2.13 18.12
N GLU A 145 13.86 -2.34 17.25
CA GLU A 145 15.09 -1.53 17.19
C GLU A 145 15.04 -0.47 16.08
N VAL A 146 13.98 -0.45 15.28
CA VAL A 146 13.77 0.57 14.24
C VAL A 146 13.45 1.93 14.86
N GLU A 147 13.82 3.00 14.15
CA GLU A 147 13.62 4.38 14.59
C GLU A 147 12.12 4.73 14.72
N GLU A 148 11.30 4.19 13.83
CA GLU A 148 9.84 4.36 13.82
C GLU A 148 9.15 3.03 14.16
N ILE A 149 8.38 3.03 15.25
CA ILE A 149 7.68 1.84 15.74
C ILE A 149 6.17 2.03 15.67
N VAL A 150 5.47 0.95 15.34
CA VAL A 150 4.01 0.89 15.45
C VAL A 150 3.65 0.22 16.77
N VAL A 151 2.83 0.89 17.58
CA VAL A 151 2.42 0.39 18.89
C VAL A 151 0.91 0.52 19.13
N PRO A 152 0.28 -0.44 19.82
CA PRO A 152 -1.11 -0.32 20.23
C PRO A 152 -1.21 0.54 21.50
N VAL A 153 -2.03 1.60 21.46
CA VAL A 153 -2.26 2.47 22.62
C VAL A 153 -3.68 2.30 23.14
N ARG A 154 -3.82 1.96 24.43
CA ARG A 154 -5.13 1.88 25.10
C ARG A 154 -5.46 3.19 25.83
N ILE A 155 -6.46 3.92 25.34
CA ILE A 155 -6.96 5.14 25.96
C ILE A 155 -7.89 4.77 27.13
N LYS A 156 -7.49 5.13 28.37
CA LYS A 156 -8.29 4.93 29.59
C LYS A 156 -9.18 6.14 29.86
N GLN A 157 -10.23 5.95 30.67
CA GLN A 157 -10.99 7.08 31.23
C GLN A 157 -10.05 8.01 32.00
N GLY A 158 -10.18 9.32 31.77
CA GLY A 158 -9.30 10.35 32.34
C GLY A 158 -7.96 10.53 31.62
N SER A 159 -7.71 9.81 30.52
CA SER A 159 -6.55 10.08 29.66
C SER A 159 -6.65 11.49 29.05
N LYS A 160 -5.50 12.17 28.88
CA LYS A 160 -5.42 13.44 28.15
C LYS A 160 -5.88 13.33 26.69
N LEU A 161 -5.75 12.13 26.12
CA LEU A 161 -6.21 11.82 24.76
C LEU A 161 -7.73 11.60 24.67
N ALA A 162 -8.43 11.46 25.80
CA ALA A 162 -9.87 11.21 25.76
C ALA A 162 -10.62 12.47 25.29
N GLY A 163 -11.41 12.32 24.22
CA GLY A 163 -12.18 13.43 23.65
C GLY A 163 -11.35 14.37 22.77
N LYS A 164 -10.12 13.99 22.40
CA LYS A 164 -9.25 14.74 21.50
C LYS A 164 -9.42 14.26 20.06
N LYS A 165 -9.23 15.18 19.12
CA LYS A 165 -9.21 14.85 17.70
C LYS A 165 -7.92 14.14 17.34
N ILE A 166 -7.95 13.35 16.26
CA ILE A 166 -6.74 12.73 15.69
C ILE A 166 -5.67 13.78 15.39
N SER A 167 -6.04 14.95 14.88
CA SER A 167 -5.12 16.07 14.62
C SER A 167 -4.33 16.54 15.86
N ASP A 168 -4.91 16.39 17.04
CA ASP A 168 -4.37 16.96 18.29
C ASP A 168 -3.49 15.95 19.04
N ILE A 169 -3.47 14.68 18.62
CA ILE A 169 -2.81 13.59 19.36
C ILE A 169 -1.31 13.83 19.49
N SER A 170 -0.64 14.27 18.42
CA SER A 170 0.80 14.54 18.46
C SER A 170 1.16 15.63 19.47
N GLU A 171 0.36 16.70 19.52
CA GLU A 171 0.55 17.80 20.48
C GLU A 171 0.36 17.31 21.92
N GLU A 172 -0.69 16.55 22.18
CA GLU A 172 -0.98 16.02 23.52
C GLU A 172 0.07 15.02 24.03
N LEU A 173 0.70 14.28 23.12
CA LEU A 173 1.77 13.34 23.43
C LEU A 173 3.15 14.00 23.54
N GLY A 174 3.34 15.19 22.95
CA GLY A 174 4.64 15.84 22.83
C GLY A 174 5.62 15.10 21.92
N VAL A 175 5.11 14.17 21.09
CA VAL A 175 5.87 13.42 20.09
C VAL A 175 5.05 13.33 18.82
N VAL A 176 5.72 13.22 17.67
CA VAL A 176 5.04 12.96 16.41
C VAL A 176 4.46 11.55 16.46
N ALA A 177 3.14 11.45 16.31
CA ALA A 177 2.42 10.20 16.30
C ALA A 177 1.32 10.27 15.24
N THR A 178 1.29 9.26 14.36
CA THR A 178 0.30 9.14 13.30
C THR A 178 -0.68 8.03 13.65
N PRO A 179 -1.94 8.35 14.03
CA PRO A 179 -2.94 7.33 14.31
C PRO A 179 -3.37 6.63 13.03
N LEU A 180 -2.97 5.36 12.87
CA LEU A 180 -3.30 4.55 11.70
C LEU A 180 -4.68 3.90 11.83
N ILE A 181 -5.01 3.45 13.04
CA ILE A 181 -6.14 2.57 13.31
C ILE A 181 -6.79 2.97 14.62
N VAL A 182 -8.12 3.17 14.61
CA VAL A 182 -8.91 3.37 15.83
C VAL A 182 -9.83 2.19 16.07
N CYS A 183 -9.71 1.57 17.25
CA CYS A 183 -10.57 0.48 17.69
C CYS A 183 -11.59 0.96 18.72
N ARG A 184 -12.89 0.88 18.39
CA ARG A 184 -14.01 1.17 19.30
C ARG A 184 -14.88 -0.08 19.46
N GLY A 185 -14.62 -0.84 20.52
CA GLY A 185 -15.27 -2.13 20.74
C GLY A 185 -14.88 -3.11 19.63
N LYS A 186 -15.86 -3.57 18.84
CA LYS A 186 -15.64 -4.45 17.68
C LYS A 186 -15.44 -3.71 16.37
N ARG A 187 -15.60 -2.38 16.35
CA ARG A 187 -15.44 -1.58 15.14
C ARG A 187 -14.02 -1.08 15.04
N ARG A 188 -13.46 -1.16 13.85
CA ARG A 188 -12.16 -0.61 13.51
C ARG A 188 -12.35 0.43 12.42
N LEU A 189 -11.72 1.58 12.61
CA LEU A 189 -11.60 2.62 11.60
C LEU A 189 -10.14 2.66 11.17
N ILE A 190 -9.88 2.35 9.91
CA ILE A 190 -8.55 2.41 9.31
C ILE A 190 -8.39 3.77 8.65
N ASN A 191 -7.22 4.40 8.83
CA ASN A 191 -6.93 5.75 8.37
C ASN A 191 -8.00 6.77 8.84
N PRO A 192 -8.15 6.97 10.16
CA PRO A 192 -9.17 7.85 10.70
C PRO A 192 -8.98 9.30 10.18
N PRO A 193 -10.08 10.02 9.90
CA PRO A 193 -9.97 11.41 9.49
C PRO A 193 -9.47 12.28 10.65
N GLU A 194 -8.83 13.40 10.34
CA GLU A 194 -8.19 14.28 11.31
C GLU A 194 -9.16 14.82 12.37
N ASP A 195 -10.43 14.99 12.01
CA ASP A 195 -11.49 15.49 12.89
C ASP A 195 -12.16 14.40 13.75
N PHE A 196 -11.76 13.14 13.60
CA PHE A 196 -12.29 12.02 14.38
C PHE A 196 -11.89 12.13 15.86
N VAL A 197 -12.86 11.85 16.76
CA VAL A 197 -12.73 11.85 18.23
C VAL A 197 -13.11 10.49 18.79
#